data_AF-B7QD94-F1
#
_entry.id   AF-B7QD94-F1
#
_cell.length_a   1.000
_cell.length_b   1.000
_cell.length_c   1.000
_cell.angle_alpha   90.00
_cell.angle_beta   90.00
_cell.angle_gamma   90.00
#
_symmetry.space_group_name_H-M   'P 1'
#
loop_
_entity.id
_entity.type
_entity.pdbx_description
1 polymer ?
#
loop_
_entity_poly.entity_id
_entity_poly.type
_entity_poly.pdbx_seq_one_letter_code
_entity_poly.pdbx_strand_id
1 'polypeptide(L)'
;MHSLRLTMTLACPMDLQNYPFDRQICSVVLVSYAHTTEDIIYKWSEDNPLQVARNLHIRKFNLVGFSNTTCRSRTRTGSYSCLRADFAYERVPHTTMIKVFIPCAMLVLLSWIPLWLNPKATLLRFLVPLLVLLAMANAVNTLNQHHIPQTGYVKSVDVWTGTCLTFVFAMLLEVTTVDYVLRVYRKDQDNSPLNTGDELAVSHTLEIADGKTDASAAPTHRSTFSNWLRRRRSAVEWIDLVSRVIFPAAFVLFVIIYRCCYTSHE
;
A
#
# COMPACT_ATOMS: atom_id res chain seq x y z
N MET A 1 38.96 41.30 -14.81
CA MET A 1 37.92 40.30 -14.51
C MET A 1 38.61 39.00 -14.16
N HIS A 2 38.32 38.44 -12.99
CA HIS A 2 38.80 37.10 -12.61
C HIS A 2 37.67 36.10 -12.85
N SER A 3 37.95 35.00 -13.54
CA SER A 3 36.99 33.93 -13.80
C SER A 3 37.64 32.60 -13.43
N LEU A 4 36.90 31.78 -12.67
CA LEU A 4 37.34 30.48 -12.20
C LEU A 4 36.23 29.45 -12.43
N ARG A 5 36.59 28.27 -12.92
CA ARG A 5 35.67 27.14 -13.04
C ARG A 5 35.84 26.22 -11.84
N LEU A 6 34.76 25.99 -11.11
CA LEU A 6 34.72 25.15 -9.91
C LEU A 6 33.76 23.98 -10.11
N THR A 7 34.15 22.82 -9.59
CA THR A 7 33.26 21.67 -9.39
C THR A 7 33.13 21.48 -7.90
N MET A 8 31.90 21.59 -7.36
CA MET A 8 31.66 21.59 -5.92
C MET A 8 30.59 20.55 -5.58
N THR A 9 30.79 19.84 -4.48
CA THR A 9 29.77 19.00 -3.86
C THR A 9 29.15 19.79 -2.72
N LEU A 10 27.88 20.17 -2.86
CA LEU A 10 27.18 21.01 -1.89
C LEU A 10 26.20 20.18 -1.07
N ALA A 11 26.01 20.54 0.20
CA ALA A 11 24.99 19.95 1.04
C ALA A 11 23.65 20.63 0.80
N CYS A 12 22.60 19.84 0.54
CA CYS A 12 21.23 20.32 0.42
C CYS A 12 20.36 19.58 1.45
N PRO A 13 19.91 20.25 2.52
CA PRO A 13 18.95 19.66 3.45
C PRO A 13 17.61 19.51 2.72
N MET A 14 17.09 18.28 2.66
CA MET A 14 15.85 17.95 1.96
C MET A 14 14.75 17.56 2.95
N ASP A 15 13.51 17.92 2.63
CA ASP A 15 12.31 17.43 3.33
C ASP A 15 11.58 16.39 2.47
N LEU A 16 11.51 15.15 2.94
CA LEU A 16 11.05 14.01 2.16
C LEU A 16 9.67 13.51 2.60
N GLN A 17 8.93 14.26 3.41
CA GLN A 17 7.60 13.86 3.88
C GLN A 17 6.67 13.48 2.70
N ASN A 18 6.72 14.25 1.62
CA ASN A 18 5.91 14.02 0.42
C ASN A 18 6.61 13.16 -0.64
N TYR A 19 7.72 12.48 -0.33
CA TYR A 19 8.42 11.64 -1.30
C TYR A 19 7.47 10.58 -1.89
N PRO A 20 7.36 10.43 -3.23
CA PRO A 20 8.21 11.00 -4.29
C PRO A 20 7.66 12.26 -4.98
N PHE A 21 6.61 12.89 -4.46
CA PHE A 21 5.97 14.09 -5.01
C PHE A 21 6.53 15.39 -4.38
N ASP A 22 7.79 15.35 -3.96
CA ASP A 22 8.43 16.41 -3.21
C ASP A 22 9.07 17.48 -4.10
N ARG A 23 9.04 18.73 -3.60
CA ARG A 23 9.81 19.86 -4.11
C ARG A 23 10.91 20.21 -3.12
N GLN A 24 12.13 20.41 -3.61
CA GLN A 24 13.33 20.67 -2.81
C GLN A 24 13.92 22.01 -3.19
N ILE A 25 14.39 22.78 -2.20
CA ILE A 25 15.12 24.02 -2.42
C ILE A 25 16.55 23.81 -1.97
N CYS A 26 17.49 23.85 -2.91
CA CYS A 26 18.90 23.72 -2.62
C CYS A 26 19.59 25.07 -2.77
N SER A 27 20.19 25.55 -1.68
CA SER A 27 20.87 26.84 -1.61
C SER A 27 22.38 26.70 -1.78
N VAL A 28 22.96 27.51 -2.66
CA VAL A 28 24.40 27.72 -2.78
C VAL A 28 24.72 29.02 -2.07
N VAL A 29 25.55 28.97 -1.02
CA VAL A 29 25.91 30.15 -0.23
C VAL A 29 27.41 30.38 -0.31
N LEU A 30 27.81 31.55 -0.83
CA LEU A 30 29.19 32.03 -0.87
C LEU A 30 29.37 33.07 0.24
N VAL A 31 30.38 32.89 1.09
CA VAL A 31 30.67 33.76 2.24
C VAL A 31 32.16 34.05 2.29
N SER A 32 32.52 35.26 2.73
CA SER A 32 33.91 35.60 3.05
C SER A 32 34.37 34.82 4.28
N TYR A 33 35.57 34.23 4.21
CA TYR A 33 36.13 33.49 5.35
C TYR A 33 36.78 34.43 6.39
N ALA A 34 37.62 35.36 5.94
CA ALA A 34 38.46 36.19 6.82
C ALA A 34 37.95 37.63 7.01
N HIS A 35 37.32 38.21 6.00
CA HIS A 35 36.97 39.63 5.97
C HIS A 35 35.52 39.88 6.36
N THR A 36 35.29 40.84 7.26
CA THR A 36 33.94 41.20 7.73
C THR A 36 33.25 42.14 6.72
N THR A 37 31.98 42.47 6.98
CA THR A 37 31.21 43.44 6.19
C THR A 37 31.80 44.86 6.21
N GLU A 38 32.71 45.17 7.13
CA GLU A 38 33.41 46.46 7.18
C GLU A 38 34.50 46.53 6.10
N ASP A 39 35.09 45.39 5.75
CA ASP A 39 36.18 45.30 4.77
C ASP A 39 35.64 45.00 3.36
N ILE A 40 34.71 44.04 3.25
CA ILE A 40 34.24 43.52 1.95
C ILE A 40 32.73 43.28 1.97
N ILE A 41 32.06 43.77 0.93
CA ILE A 41 30.63 43.54 0.66
C ILE A 41 30.48 42.85 -0.68
N TYR A 42 29.87 41.67 -0.69
CA TYR A 42 29.53 40.96 -1.92
C TYR A 42 28.20 41.44 -2.48
N LYS A 43 28.15 41.68 -3.78
CA LYS A 43 26.95 42.03 -4.53
C LYS A 43 26.85 41.15 -5.78
N TRP A 44 25.62 40.80 -6.13
CA TRP A 44 25.33 40.18 -7.43
C TRP A 44 25.53 41.20 -8.55
N SER A 45 25.87 40.71 -9.74
CA SER A 45 25.85 41.52 -10.95
C SER A 45 24.43 42.06 -11.21
N GLU A 46 24.31 43.31 -11.63
CA GLU A 46 23.01 43.90 -12.00
C GLU A 46 22.44 43.21 -13.24
N ASP A 47 23.32 42.91 -14.20
CA ASP A 47 22.97 42.18 -15.41
C ASP A 47 23.14 40.68 -15.22
N ASN A 48 22.00 39.97 -15.26
CA ASN A 48 21.89 38.51 -15.33
C ASN A 48 22.90 37.74 -14.42
N PRO A 49 22.78 37.88 -13.08
CA PRO A 49 23.75 37.36 -12.12
C PRO A 49 23.82 35.84 -12.01
N LEU A 50 22.76 35.14 -12.41
CA LEU A 50 22.67 33.68 -12.38
C LEU A 50 22.33 33.16 -13.78
N GLN A 51 23.30 32.47 -14.38
CA GLN A 51 23.15 31.86 -15.70
C GLN A 51 23.17 30.35 -15.55
N VAL A 52 22.05 29.71 -15.86
CA VAL A 52 21.91 28.25 -15.87
C VAL A 52 21.97 27.75 -17.31
N ALA A 53 22.63 26.61 -17.53
CA ALA A 53 22.68 25.98 -18.85
C ALA A 53 21.26 25.63 -19.34
N ARG A 54 20.92 26.03 -20.57
CA ARG A 54 19.57 25.87 -21.15
C ARG A 54 19.09 24.41 -21.21
N ASN A 55 20.02 23.45 -21.32
CA ASN A 55 19.73 22.02 -21.43
C ASN A 55 20.25 21.23 -20.22
N LEU A 56 20.09 21.77 -19.00
CA LEU A 56 20.44 21.04 -17.79
C LEU A 56 19.40 19.95 -17.50
N HIS A 57 19.68 18.72 -17.93
CA HIS A 57 18.83 17.56 -17.62
C HIS A 57 19.40 16.77 -16.44
N ILE A 58 18.67 16.76 -15.33
CA ILE A 58 19.02 15.95 -14.15
C ILE A 58 18.06 14.75 -14.11
N ARG A 59 18.61 13.53 -14.10
CA ARG A 59 17.84 12.29 -14.33
C ARG A 59 16.66 12.05 -13.36
N LYS A 60 16.71 12.61 -12.14
CA LYS A 60 15.71 12.41 -11.09
C LYS A 60 14.92 13.68 -10.71
N PHE A 61 15.31 14.83 -11.24
CA PHE A 61 14.77 16.13 -10.83
C PHE A 61 14.67 17.08 -12.02
N ASN A 62 13.63 17.89 -12.03
CA ASN A 62 13.50 19.03 -12.93
C ASN A 62 13.84 20.31 -12.16
N LEU A 63 14.62 21.19 -12.77
CA LEU A 63 14.81 22.54 -12.23
C LEU A 63 13.58 23.38 -12.60
N VAL A 64 12.79 23.76 -11.60
CA VAL A 64 11.56 24.55 -11.78
C VAL A 64 11.88 26.04 -11.82
N GLY A 65 12.83 26.48 -10.99
CA GLY A 65 13.19 27.89 -10.91
C GLY A 65 14.45 28.11 -10.08
N PHE A 66 14.97 29.33 -10.13
CA PHE A 66 16.12 29.75 -9.34
C PHE A 66 16.02 31.23 -8.98
N SER A 67 16.59 31.61 -7.85
CA SER A 67 16.60 33.00 -7.37
C SER A 67 17.95 33.35 -6.74
N ASN A 68 18.35 34.62 -6.86
CA ASN A 68 19.50 35.15 -6.15
C ASN A 68 19.04 36.04 -4.98
N THR A 69 19.75 35.96 -3.87
CA THR A 69 19.57 36.85 -2.72
C THR A 69 20.94 37.22 -2.14
N THR A 70 21.03 38.40 -1.54
CA THR A 70 22.18 38.76 -0.70
C THR A 70 21.82 38.46 0.75
N CYS A 71 22.80 38.07 1.55
CA CYS A 71 22.61 37.70 2.94
C CYS A 71 23.75 38.19 3.80
N ARG A 72 23.55 38.17 5.12
CA ARG A 72 24.56 38.53 6.11
C ARG A 72 24.65 37.41 7.14
N SER A 73 25.80 36.75 7.21
CA SER A 73 26.06 35.68 8.17
C SER A 73 26.70 36.29 9.43
N ARG A 74 26.12 36.04 10.60
CA ARG A 74 26.67 36.52 11.87
C ARG A 74 27.31 35.35 12.61
N THR A 75 28.59 35.48 12.91
CA THR A 75 29.36 34.52 13.71
C THR A 75 29.87 35.19 14.98
N ARG A 76 30.62 34.47 15.82
CA ARG A 76 31.22 35.06 17.03
C ARG A 76 32.27 36.14 16.72
N THR A 77 32.98 36.00 15.61
CA THR A 77 34.10 36.88 15.23
C THR A 77 33.62 38.17 14.56
N GLY A 78 32.38 38.21 14.08
CA GLY A 78 31.82 39.38 13.43
C GLY A 78 30.71 39.04 12.46
N SER A 79 30.44 39.95 11.55
CA SER A 79 29.43 39.76 10.52
C SER A 79 30.04 39.76 9.13
N TYR A 80 29.62 38.80 8.31
CA TYR A 80 30.21 38.48 7.01
C TYR A 80 29.16 38.61 5.92
N SER A 81 29.52 39.25 4.81
CA SER A 81 28.66 39.35 3.63
C SER A 81 28.55 37.99 2.94
N CYS A 82 27.35 37.63 2.48
CA CYS A 82 27.13 36.42 1.70
C CYS A 82 26.23 36.61 0.47
N LEU A 83 26.48 35.77 -0.53
CA LEU A 83 25.65 35.62 -1.72
C LEU A 83 24.96 34.27 -1.63
N ARG A 84 23.63 34.23 -1.82
CA ARG A 84 22.83 33.01 -1.83
C ARG A 84 22.14 32.85 -3.18
N ALA A 85 22.27 31.67 -3.76
CA ALA A 85 21.53 31.26 -4.95
C ALA A 85 20.68 30.05 -4.61
N ASP A 86 19.38 30.17 -4.72
CA ASP A 86 18.42 29.11 -4.40
C ASP A 86 17.94 28.45 -5.70
N PHE A 87 17.98 27.13 -5.74
CA PHE A 87 17.53 26.33 -6.87
C PHE A 87 16.37 25.45 -6.42
N ALA A 88 15.21 25.66 -7.04
CA ALA A 88 14.00 24.88 -6.79
C ALA A 88 13.96 23.68 -7.73
N TYR A 89 14.00 22.49 -7.16
CA TYR A 89 13.94 21.22 -7.85
C TYR A 89 12.63 20.50 -7.56
N GLU A 90 12.02 19.93 -8.58
CA GLU A 90 10.86 19.05 -8.46
C GLU A 90 11.27 17.63 -8.84
N ARG A 91 10.96 16.66 -7.96
CA ARG A 91 11.28 15.26 -8.22
C ARG A 91 10.38 14.71 -9.32
N VAL A 92 10.93 13.90 -10.22
CA VAL A 92 10.14 13.19 -11.23
C VAL A 92 9.59 11.88 -10.63
N PRO A 93 8.27 11.74 -10.37
CA PRO A 93 7.72 10.60 -9.63
C PRO A 93 7.57 9.32 -10.47
N HIS A 94 7.56 9.43 -11.80
CA HIS A 94 7.25 8.34 -12.74
C HIS A 94 8.04 7.05 -12.49
N THR A 95 9.34 7.16 -12.18
CA THR A 95 10.17 5.98 -11.94
C THR A 95 9.73 5.22 -10.68
N THR A 96 9.34 5.95 -9.62
CA THR A 96 8.83 5.36 -8.39
C THR A 96 7.43 4.79 -8.60
N MET A 97 6.60 5.42 -9.43
CA MET A 97 5.27 4.89 -9.79
C MET A 97 5.37 3.48 -10.40
N ILE A 98 6.24 3.30 -11.39
CA ILE A 98 6.40 2.00 -12.08
C ILE A 98 7.04 0.95 -11.17
N LYS A 99 8.01 1.33 -10.35
CA LYS A 99 8.77 0.38 -9.53
C LYS A 99 8.10 0.00 -8.21
N VAL A 100 7.20 0.85 -7.70
CA VAL A 100 6.62 0.70 -6.36
C VAL A 100 5.11 0.69 -6.39
N PHE A 101 4.50 1.78 -6.86
CA PHE A 101 3.05 1.96 -6.75
C PHE A 101 2.27 0.93 -7.57
N ILE A 102 2.67 0.72 -8.84
CA ILE A 102 2.01 -0.23 -9.74
C ILE A 102 2.17 -1.68 -9.24
N PRO A 103 3.38 -2.18 -8.89
CA PRO A 103 3.54 -3.52 -8.33
C PRO A 103 2.76 -3.74 -7.03
N CYS A 104 2.78 -2.78 -6.10
CA CYS A 104 2.00 -2.89 -4.86
C CYS A 104 0.50 -2.96 -5.13
N ALA A 105 -0.03 -2.15 -6.03
CA ALA A 105 -1.43 -2.23 -6.43
C ALA A 105 -1.75 -3.59 -7.05
N MET A 106 -0.91 -4.08 -7.98
CA MET A 106 -1.08 -5.42 -8.58
C MET A 106 -1.08 -6.53 -7.52
N LEU A 107 -0.21 -6.46 -6.51
CA LEU A 107 -0.19 -7.42 -5.41
C LEU A 107 -1.48 -7.38 -4.58
N VAL A 108 -2.02 -6.20 -4.28
CA VAL A 108 -3.33 -6.08 -3.62
C VAL A 108 -4.43 -6.74 -4.46
N LEU A 109 -4.44 -6.50 -5.77
CA LEU A 109 -5.36 -7.20 -6.66
C LEU A 109 -5.11 -8.71 -6.62
N LEU A 110 -3.88 -9.22 -6.72
CA LEU A 110 -3.62 -10.66 -6.65
C LEU A 110 -4.12 -11.31 -5.35
N SER A 111 -4.10 -10.57 -4.23
CA SER A 111 -4.64 -11.06 -2.95
C SER A 111 -6.15 -11.30 -2.95
N TRP A 112 -6.92 -10.70 -3.87
CA TRP A 112 -8.37 -10.91 -3.99
C TRP A 112 -8.75 -12.23 -4.67
N ILE A 113 -7.81 -12.90 -5.35
CA ILE A 113 -8.13 -14.00 -6.29
C ILE A 113 -8.73 -15.20 -5.55
N PRO A 114 -8.25 -15.56 -4.34
CA PRO A 114 -8.82 -16.64 -3.54
C PRO A 114 -10.33 -16.54 -3.25
N LEU A 115 -10.92 -15.34 -3.25
CA LEU A 115 -12.35 -15.14 -3.00
C LEU A 115 -13.23 -15.75 -4.10
N TRP A 116 -12.70 -15.88 -5.30
CA TRP A 116 -13.38 -16.44 -6.46
C TRP A 116 -13.12 -17.94 -6.63
N LEU A 117 -12.23 -18.49 -5.81
CA LEU A 117 -11.78 -19.87 -5.93
C LEU A 117 -12.70 -20.82 -5.17
N ASN A 118 -12.89 -22.02 -5.73
CA ASN A 118 -13.72 -23.05 -5.11
C ASN A 118 -13.21 -23.40 -3.69
N PRO A 119 -14.10 -23.58 -2.70
CA PRO A 119 -13.73 -23.88 -1.31
C PRO A 119 -13.05 -25.24 -1.12
N LYS A 120 -12.98 -26.08 -2.16
CA LYS A 120 -12.26 -27.35 -2.16
C LYS A 120 -10.74 -27.17 -2.23
N ALA A 121 -10.24 -26.03 -2.72
CA ALA A 121 -8.82 -25.74 -2.88
C ALA A 121 -8.24 -24.97 -1.68
N THR A 122 -8.41 -25.50 -0.47
CA THR A 122 -8.04 -24.84 0.80
C THR A 122 -6.58 -24.37 0.83
N LEU A 123 -5.63 -25.21 0.41
CA LEU A 123 -4.20 -24.87 0.39
C LEU A 123 -3.92 -23.61 -0.43
N LEU A 124 -4.50 -23.53 -1.63
CA LEU A 124 -4.27 -22.42 -2.54
C LEU A 124 -4.86 -21.11 -2.01
N ARG A 125 -6.01 -21.17 -1.31
CA ARG A 125 -6.65 -19.99 -0.72
C ARG A 125 -5.78 -19.34 0.37
N PHE A 126 -5.03 -20.13 1.14
CA PHE A 126 -4.09 -19.61 2.13
C PHE A 126 -2.74 -19.21 1.55
N LEU A 127 -2.26 -20.00 0.57
CA LEU A 127 -0.92 -19.80 0.01
C LEU A 127 -0.82 -18.48 -0.77
N VAL A 128 -1.84 -18.11 -1.54
CA VAL A 128 -1.79 -16.89 -2.36
C VAL A 128 -1.66 -15.61 -1.50
N PRO A 129 -2.54 -15.32 -0.53
CA PRO A 129 -2.41 -14.11 0.29
C PRO A 129 -1.14 -14.13 1.15
N LEU A 130 -0.71 -15.30 1.62
CA LEU A 130 0.54 -15.43 2.38
C LEU A 130 1.77 -15.10 1.53
N LEU A 131 1.85 -15.63 0.30
CA LEU A 131 2.93 -15.32 -0.62
C LEU A 131 2.94 -13.85 -1.01
N VAL A 132 1.77 -13.27 -1.26
CA VAL A 132 1.62 -11.84 -1.56
C VAL A 132 2.06 -10.99 -0.38
N LEU A 133 1.68 -11.35 0.86
CA LEU A 133 2.09 -10.65 2.07
C LEU A 133 3.61 -10.66 2.23
N LEU A 134 4.24 -11.82 2.04
CA LEU A 134 5.69 -11.97 2.10
C LEU A 134 6.40 -11.17 0.99
N ALA A 135 5.92 -11.28 -0.25
CA ALA A 135 6.47 -10.53 -1.38
C ALA A 135 6.39 -9.02 -1.13
N MET A 136 5.29 -8.57 -0.55
CA MET A 136 5.09 -7.17 -0.22
C MET A 136 6.00 -6.70 0.94
N ALA A 137 6.12 -7.48 2.01
CA ALA A 137 7.04 -7.18 3.11
C ALA A 137 8.50 -7.08 2.62
N ASN A 138 8.91 -7.99 1.73
CA ASN A 138 10.24 -7.97 1.12
C ASN A 138 10.44 -6.75 0.21
N ALA A 139 9.42 -6.36 -0.55
CA ALA A 139 9.47 -5.16 -1.37
C ALA A 139 9.67 -3.90 -0.50
N VAL A 140 8.88 -3.74 0.58
CA VAL A 140 9.01 -2.62 1.52
C VAL A 140 10.41 -2.54 2.14
N ASN A 141 10.94 -3.68 2.59
CA ASN A 141 12.30 -3.74 3.14
C ASN A 141 13.35 -3.31 2.11
N THR A 142 13.23 -3.80 0.87
CA THR A 142 14.14 -3.47 -0.25
C THR A 142 14.08 -1.97 -0.60
N LEU A 143 12.90 -1.37 -0.54
CA LEU A 143 12.70 0.05 -0.81
C LEU A 143 13.37 0.94 0.24
N ASN A 144 13.19 0.58 1.51
CA ASN A 144 13.78 1.30 2.65
C ASN A 144 15.31 1.17 2.74
N GLN A 145 15.88 0.10 2.16
CA GLN A 145 17.34 -0.11 2.18
C GLN A 145 18.06 0.51 0.99
N HIS A 146 17.49 0.44 -0.22
CA HIS A 146 18.24 0.74 -1.44
C HIS A 146 17.76 1.96 -2.22
N HIS A 147 16.51 2.38 -2.06
CA HIS A 147 15.90 3.32 -2.98
C HIS A 147 15.55 4.68 -2.34
N ILE A 148 15.35 4.69 -1.03
CA ILE A 148 14.87 5.85 -0.29
C ILE A 148 15.82 6.10 0.87
N PRO A 149 16.34 7.32 1.08
CA PRO A 149 17.16 7.62 2.24
C PRO A 149 16.37 7.36 3.52
N GLN A 150 17.05 6.79 4.53
CA GLN A 150 16.44 6.48 5.80
C GLN A 150 16.14 7.78 6.56
N THR A 151 14.86 7.99 6.85
CA THR A 151 14.35 9.14 7.60
C THR A 151 13.70 8.64 8.89
N GLY A 152 13.76 9.44 9.95
CA GLY A 152 13.07 9.14 11.22
C GLY A 152 11.56 9.42 11.19
N TYR A 153 11.04 9.99 10.11
CA TYR A 153 9.62 10.31 9.92
C TYR A 153 8.99 9.53 8.77
N VAL A 154 7.66 9.45 8.80
CA VAL A 154 6.82 8.77 7.80
C VAL A 154 6.76 9.58 6.52
N LYS A 155 6.97 8.89 5.38
CA LYS A 155 6.87 9.47 4.03
C LYS A 155 5.57 9.01 3.36
N SER A 156 5.11 9.73 2.33
CA SER A 156 3.89 9.34 1.61
C SER A 156 3.95 7.92 1.02
N VAL A 157 5.12 7.51 0.51
CA VAL A 157 5.37 6.13 0.03
C VAL A 157 5.23 5.07 1.14
N ASP A 158 5.58 5.41 2.39
CA ASP A 158 5.43 4.52 3.54
C ASP A 158 3.94 4.32 3.87
N VAL A 159 3.13 5.38 3.73
CA VAL A 159 1.67 5.32 3.90
C VAL A 159 1.03 4.45 2.82
N TRP A 160 1.45 4.61 1.55
CA TRP A 160 0.96 3.78 0.45
C TRP A 160 1.26 2.30 0.67
N THR A 161 2.53 1.99 0.93
CA THR A 161 3.00 0.61 1.08
C THR A 161 2.49 -0.02 2.38
N GLY A 162 2.40 0.73 3.48
CA GLY A 162 1.81 0.26 4.73
C GLY A 162 0.33 -0.07 4.58
N THR A 163 -0.44 0.79 3.89
CA THR A 163 -1.88 0.56 3.69
C THR A 163 -2.15 -0.61 2.74
N CYS A 164 -1.38 -0.73 1.65
CA CYS A 164 -1.48 -1.91 0.78
C CYS A 164 -1.18 -3.22 1.56
N LEU A 165 -0.25 -3.18 2.53
CA LEU A 165 0.11 -4.35 3.34
C LEU A 165 -1.02 -4.73 4.30
N THR A 166 -1.68 -3.74 4.92
CA THR A 166 -2.83 -3.99 5.79
C THR A 166 -4.02 -4.55 5.01
N PHE A 167 -4.25 -4.13 3.76
CA PHE A 167 -5.27 -4.73 2.89
C PHE A 167 -4.99 -6.21 2.60
N VAL A 168 -3.75 -6.56 2.24
CA VAL A 168 -3.36 -7.97 2.00
C VAL A 168 -3.52 -8.81 3.27
N PHE A 169 -3.14 -8.25 4.42
CA PHE A 169 -3.32 -8.92 5.70
C PHE A 169 -4.80 -9.12 6.06
N ALA A 170 -5.65 -8.11 5.81
CA ALA A 170 -7.10 -8.23 6.02
C ALA A 170 -7.73 -9.31 5.13
N MET A 171 -7.27 -9.46 3.89
CA MET A 171 -7.68 -10.57 3.02
C MET A 171 -7.29 -11.94 3.58
N LEU A 172 -6.08 -12.06 4.14
CA LEU A 172 -5.64 -13.31 4.78
C LEU A 172 -6.54 -13.66 5.99
N LEU A 173 -6.90 -12.66 6.80
CA LEU A 173 -7.81 -12.86 7.94
C LEU A 173 -9.21 -13.27 7.49
N GLU A 174 -9.73 -12.67 6.44
CA GLU A 174 -11.04 -13.02 5.88
C GLU A 174 -11.06 -14.48 5.42
N VAL A 175 -10.08 -14.89 4.61
CA VAL A 175 -9.97 -16.25 4.10
C VAL A 175 -9.85 -17.26 5.25
N THR A 176 -9.08 -16.92 6.28
CA THR A 176 -8.93 -17.75 7.49
C THR A 176 -10.23 -17.88 8.25
N THR A 177 -10.98 -16.79 8.39
CA THR A 177 -12.26 -16.78 9.09
C THR A 177 -13.29 -17.61 8.33
N VAL A 178 -13.37 -17.47 7.00
CA VAL A 178 -14.26 -18.23 6.14
C VAL A 178 -13.96 -19.74 6.22
N ASP A 179 -12.69 -20.14 6.10
CA ASP A 179 -12.31 -21.56 6.21
C ASP A 179 -12.59 -22.13 7.61
N TYR A 180 -12.33 -21.37 8.67
CA TYR A 180 -12.66 -21.77 10.04
C TYR A 180 -14.16 -22.05 10.21
N VAL A 181 -15.02 -21.14 9.75
CA VAL A 181 -16.48 -21.31 9.84
C VAL A 181 -16.95 -22.51 9.01
N LEU A 182 -16.38 -22.73 7.82
CA LEU A 182 -16.67 -23.89 6.98
C LEU A 182 -16.29 -25.22 7.66
N ARG A 183 -15.16 -25.28 8.36
CA ARG A 183 -14.72 -26.49 9.08
C ARG A 183 -15.60 -26.80 10.28
N VAL A 184 -15.95 -25.78 11.07
CA VAL A 184 -16.89 -25.94 12.19
C VAL A 184 -18.22 -26.49 11.67
N TYR A 185 -18.72 -25.94 10.56
CA TYR A 185 -19.93 -26.44 9.92
C TYR A 185 -19.83 -27.90 9.46
N ARG A 186 -18.72 -28.31 8.85
CA ARG A 186 -18.53 -29.70 8.39
C ARG A 186 -18.48 -30.68 9.56
N LYS A 187 -17.83 -30.31 10.67
CA LYS A 187 -17.77 -31.12 11.89
C LYS A 187 -19.14 -31.33 12.53
N ASP A 188 -19.98 -30.29 12.54
CA ASP A 188 -21.37 -30.38 13.01
C ASP A 188 -22.22 -31.32 12.15
N GLN A 189 -21.94 -31.46 10.84
CA GLN A 189 -22.61 -32.43 9.98
C GLN A 189 -22.16 -33.87 10.25
N ASP A 190 -20.86 -34.10 10.48
CA ASP A 190 -20.29 -35.44 10.72
C ASP A 190 -20.70 -36.03 12.07
N ASN A 191 -20.91 -35.16 13.07
CA ASN A 191 -21.42 -35.54 14.40
C ASN A 191 -22.95 -35.76 14.45
N SER A 192 -23.68 -35.55 13.34
CA SER A 192 -25.08 -35.95 13.25
C SER A 192 -25.13 -37.46 13.02
N PRO A 193 -25.88 -38.26 13.80
CA PRO A 193 -25.92 -39.70 13.62
C PRO A 193 -26.44 -40.01 12.22
N LEU A 194 -25.57 -40.58 11.38
CA LEU A 194 -25.97 -41.24 10.16
C LEU A 194 -26.82 -42.44 10.61
N ASN A 195 -28.12 -42.44 10.28
CA ASN A 195 -28.88 -43.68 10.26
C ASN A 195 -28.21 -44.57 9.20
N THR A 196 -27.37 -45.49 9.67
CA THR A 196 -26.97 -46.68 8.94
C THR A 196 -28.23 -47.54 8.79
N GLY A 197 -28.98 -47.34 7.71
CA GLY A 197 -30.21 -48.06 7.46
C GLY A 197 -31.05 -47.35 6.44
N ASP A 198 -30.64 -47.39 5.18
CA ASP A 198 -31.51 -47.41 3.99
C ASP A 198 -30.61 -47.54 2.74
N GLU A 199 -29.88 -48.64 2.65
CA GLU A 199 -29.24 -49.04 1.40
C GLU A 199 -29.33 -50.56 1.23
N LEU A 200 -30.56 -51.11 1.27
CA LEU A 200 -30.88 -52.39 0.63
C LEU A 200 -32.40 -52.58 0.47
N ALA A 201 -33.04 -51.82 -0.42
CA ALA A 201 -34.38 -52.15 -0.91
C ALA A 201 -34.58 -51.59 -2.32
N VAL A 202 -33.85 -52.15 -3.30
CA VAL A 202 -34.28 -52.10 -4.70
C VAL A 202 -35.53 -52.96 -4.81
N SER A 203 -36.63 -52.32 -5.17
CA SER A 203 -37.95 -52.91 -5.33
C SER A 203 -37.97 -53.99 -6.41
N HIS A 204 -38.41 -55.19 -6.06
CA HIS A 204 -39.29 -55.98 -6.93
C HIS A 204 -40.36 -56.63 -6.06
N THR A 205 -41.59 -56.19 -6.31
CA THR A 205 -42.87 -56.66 -5.79
C THR A 205 -43.05 -58.17 -5.92
N LEU A 206 -43.66 -58.82 -4.92
CA LEU A 206 -44.80 -59.73 -5.07
C LEU A 206 -45.48 -59.93 -3.70
N GLU A 207 -46.80 -59.97 -3.75
CA GLU A 207 -47.76 -59.93 -2.64
C GLU A 207 -47.68 -61.14 -1.69
N ILE A 208 -48.14 -60.97 -0.43
CA ILE A 208 -49.22 -61.76 0.23
C ILE A 208 -49.39 -61.32 1.70
N ALA A 209 -50.63 -60.90 2.00
CA ALA A 209 -51.45 -61.02 3.21
C ALA A 209 -50.92 -60.72 4.65
N ASP A 210 -51.72 -59.85 5.29
CA ASP A 210 -52.34 -59.96 6.63
C ASP A 210 -51.74 -59.20 7.83
N GLY A 211 -52.62 -58.55 8.61
CA GLY A 211 -52.35 -58.08 9.97
C GLY A 211 -52.41 -56.56 10.24
N LYS A 212 -53.51 -56.12 10.89
CA LYS A 212 -53.68 -54.85 11.64
C LYS A 212 -52.46 -54.45 12.48
N THR A 213 -52.09 -53.16 12.55
CA THR A 213 -52.31 -52.26 13.71
C THR A 213 -51.74 -50.84 13.50
N ASP A 214 -52.59 -49.87 13.79
CA ASP A 214 -52.39 -48.56 14.40
C ASP A 214 -51.32 -47.57 13.91
N ALA A 215 -51.85 -46.50 13.33
CA ALA A 215 -51.22 -45.21 13.22
C ALA A 215 -50.74 -44.70 14.60
N SER A 216 -49.45 -44.38 14.68
CA SER A 216 -48.96 -43.37 15.60
C SER A 216 -47.85 -42.57 14.92
N ALA A 217 -48.19 -41.31 14.66
CA ALA A 217 -47.31 -40.31 14.10
C ALA A 217 -46.10 -40.09 15.02
N ALA A 218 -44.89 -40.31 14.49
CA ALA A 218 -43.66 -39.89 15.13
C ALA A 218 -43.41 -38.38 14.89
N PRO A 219 -42.94 -37.63 15.90
CA PRO A 219 -42.89 -36.17 15.83
C PRO A 219 -41.71 -35.66 14.99
N THR A 220 -42.01 -34.62 14.23
CA THR A 220 -41.16 -33.82 13.34
C THR A 220 -40.07 -33.04 14.10
N HIS A 221 -38.97 -33.69 14.52
CA HIS A 221 -37.77 -33.02 15.05
C HIS A 221 -36.64 -32.88 13.99
N ARG A 222 -36.98 -32.88 12.70
CA ARG A 222 -36.00 -32.81 11.59
C ARG A 222 -35.88 -31.42 10.95
N SER A 223 -36.71 -30.44 11.33
CA SER A 223 -36.82 -29.14 10.66
C SER A 223 -35.95 -28.02 11.23
N THR A 224 -35.68 -27.99 12.53
CA THR A 224 -34.97 -26.88 13.20
C THR A 224 -33.46 -26.86 12.90
N PHE A 225 -32.82 -28.04 12.92
CA PHE A 225 -31.38 -28.19 12.67
C PHE A 225 -31.02 -27.98 11.18
N SER A 226 -31.85 -28.51 10.28
CA SER A 226 -31.75 -28.28 8.82
C SER A 226 -31.82 -26.79 8.48
N ASN A 227 -32.81 -26.07 9.03
CA ASN A 227 -32.98 -24.63 8.81
C ASN A 227 -31.84 -23.80 9.42
N TRP A 228 -31.31 -24.20 10.58
CA TRP A 228 -30.13 -23.58 11.21
C TRP A 228 -28.84 -23.79 10.39
N LEU A 229 -28.60 -25.01 9.90
CA LEU A 229 -27.47 -25.34 9.01
C LEU A 229 -27.55 -24.59 7.67
N ARG A 230 -28.75 -24.46 7.08
CA ARG A 230 -28.96 -23.68 5.85
C ARG A 230 -28.66 -22.19 6.06
N ARG A 231 -29.02 -21.64 7.24
CA ARG A 231 -28.70 -20.26 7.64
C ARG A 231 -27.20 -20.01 7.76
N ARG A 232 -26.43 -20.97 8.28
CA ARG A 232 -24.97 -20.84 8.46
C ARG A 232 -24.19 -21.02 7.15
N ARG A 233 -24.61 -21.94 6.28
CA ARG A 233 -24.01 -22.12 4.93
C ARG A 233 -24.27 -20.90 4.04
N SER A 234 -25.51 -20.40 4.02
CA SER A 234 -25.82 -19.15 3.33
C SER A 234 -25.03 -17.98 3.90
N ALA A 235 -24.84 -17.87 5.22
CA ALA A 235 -24.02 -16.81 5.82
C ALA A 235 -22.57 -16.80 5.30
N VAL A 236 -21.94 -17.97 5.07
CA VAL A 236 -20.58 -18.03 4.51
C VAL A 236 -20.54 -17.56 3.06
N GLU A 237 -21.49 -17.99 2.23
CA GLU A 237 -21.59 -17.53 0.84
C GLU A 237 -21.88 -16.02 0.75
N TRP A 238 -22.65 -15.50 1.71
CA TRP A 238 -22.91 -14.06 1.86
C TRP A 238 -21.64 -13.28 2.24
N ILE A 239 -20.80 -13.82 3.14
CA ILE A 239 -19.53 -13.18 3.52
C ILE A 239 -18.60 -13.08 2.32
N ASP A 240 -18.39 -14.18 1.59
CA ASP A 240 -17.56 -14.20 0.37
C ASP A 240 -18.12 -13.26 -0.71
N LEU A 241 -19.44 -13.11 -0.83
CA LEU A 241 -20.08 -12.20 -1.78
C LEU A 241 -19.87 -10.73 -1.42
N VAL A 242 -20.00 -10.40 -0.14
CA VAL A 242 -19.84 -9.04 0.38
C VAL A 242 -18.37 -8.61 0.31
N SER A 243 -17.43 -9.48 0.66
CA SER A 243 -15.99 -9.20 0.61
C SER A 243 -15.52 -8.93 -0.83
N ARG A 244 -16.06 -9.63 -1.83
CA ARG A 244 -15.78 -9.38 -3.27
C ARG A 244 -16.07 -7.96 -3.74
N VAL A 245 -16.99 -7.23 -3.12
CA VAL A 245 -17.34 -5.86 -3.51
C VAL A 245 -16.69 -4.84 -2.58
N ILE A 246 -16.70 -5.08 -1.27
CA ILE A 246 -16.20 -4.12 -0.29
C ILE A 246 -14.70 -3.90 -0.43
N PHE A 247 -13.90 -4.95 -0.59
CA PHE A 247 -12.45 -4.78 -0.63
C PHE A 247 -11.96 -4.00 -1.85
N PRO A 248 -12.41 -4.29 -3.09
CA PRO A 248 -12.07 -3.46 -4.25
C PRO A 248 -12.57 -2.01 -4.10
N ALA A 249 -13.80 -1.82 -3.62
CA ALA A 249 -14.36 -0.48 -3.44
C ALA A 249 -13.57 0.33 -2.39
N ALA A 250 -13.20 -0.29 -1.28
CA ALA A 250 -12.36 0.31 -0.25
C ALA A 250 -10.96 0.67 -0.77
N PHE A 251 -10.36 -0.20 -1.59
CA PHE A 251 -9.07 0.08 -2.21
C PHE A 251 -9.15 1.23 -3.21
N VAL A 252 -10.17 1.27 -4.06
CA VAL A 252 -10.39 2.38 -5.00
C VAL A 252 -10.60 3.70 -4.24
N LEU A 253 -11.41 3.69 -3.18
CA LEU A 253 -11.61 4.85 -2.31
C LEU A 253 -10.27 5.32 -1.70
N PHE A 254 -9.45 4.38 -1.21
CA PHE A 254 -8.12 4.69 -0.71
C PHE A 254 -7.23 5.34 -1.78
N VAL A 255 -7.22 4.81 -3.01
CA VAL A 255 -6.44 5.40 -4.11
C VAL A 255 -6.88 6.83 -4.42
N ILE A 256 -8.19 7.09 -4.42
CA ILE A 256 -8.74 8.44 -4.64
C ILE A 256 -8.31 9.38 -3.51
N ILE A 257 -8.49 8.97 -2.25
CA ILE A 257 -8.09 9.76 -1.08
C ILE A 257 -6.58 10.03 -1.10
N TYR A 258 -5.76 9.01 -1.38
CA TYR A 258 -4.31 9.14 -1.44
C TYR A 258 -3.88 10.15 -2.52
N ARG A 259 -4.50 10.08 -3.70
CA ARG A 259 -4.28 11.06 -4.78
C ARG A 259 -4.67 12.47 -4.33
N CYS A 260 -5.85 12.65 -3.73
CA CYS A 260 -6.27 13.95 -3.24
C CYS A 260 -5.29 14.50 -2.19
N CYS A 261 -4.86 13.73 -1.20
CA CYS A 261 -3.98 14.25 -0.15
C CYS A 261 -2.56 14.56 -0.63
N TYR A 262 -1.97 13.73 -1.49
CA TYR A 262 -0.54 13.83 -1.83
C TYR A 262 -0.24 14.42 -3.19
N THR A 263 -1.23 14.53 -4.08
CA THR A 263 -1.04 15.07 -5.44
C THR A 263 -1.84 16.33 -5.73
N SER A 264 -2.71 16.83 -4.83
CA SER A 264 -3.45 18.08 -5.04
C SER A 264 -2.75 19.35 -4.55
N HIS A 265 -1.50 19.26 -4.10
CA HIS A 265 -0.70 20.41 -3.63
C HIS A 265 0.16 21.03 -4.74
N GLU A 266 -0.19 20.80 -6.01
CA GLU A 266 0.34 21.51 -7.17
C GLU A 266 -0.45 22.78 -7.48
#